data_AF-A0A329ITS2-F1
#
_entry.id   AF-A0A329ITS2-F1
#
_cell.length_a   1.000
_cell.length_b   1.000
_cell.length_c   1.000
_cell.angle_alpha   90.00
_cell.angle_beta   90.00
_cell.angle_gamma   90.00
#
_symmetry.space_group_name_H-M   'P 1'
#
loop_
_entity.id
_entity.type
_entity.pdbx_description
1 polymer ?
#
loop_
_entity_poly.entity_id
_entity_poly.type
_entity_poly.pdbx_seq_one_letter_code
_entity_poly.pdbx_strand_id
1 'polypeptide(L)'
;MPNWVTNKVSAPKEVLQSLINTEGRIDFNTLITFAGSFPWKGIDSAAEQCAEVISGQPLNEHPLIASLQQSNRQGANALNLNDEQFEQFVQMLRNKRLTGHFHTLDFANANWGTKWNACDQDPDLESGTLKFDTAWSCPEPVLKALSAKHPEAEICVVYADEDIGSNCGTLKLKAGEFVFRDESRGWHKMSKDEQEKWQAFAYEVKGWDPEPDND
;
A
#
# COMPACT_ATOMS: atom_id res chain seq x y z
N MET A 1 -14.48 -4.88 -0.94
CA MET A 1 -13.76 -3.93 -0.06
C MET A 1 -12.30 -4.36 -0.01
N PRO A 2 -11.32 -3.45 0.15
CA PRO A 2 -9.94 -3.88 0.39
C PRO A 2 -9.83 -4.56 1.76
N ASN A 3 -8.82 -5.40 1.92
CA ASN A 3 -8.35 -5.87 3.22
C ASN A 3 -7.67 -4.73 3.97
N TRP A 4 -7.92 -4.56 5.26
CA TRP A 4 -7.33 -3.49 6.06
C TRP A 4 -6.24 -3.97 7.02
N VAL A 5 -5.04 -3.43 6.82
CA VAL A 5 -3.87 -3.66 7.68
C VAL A 5 -3.73 -2.52 8.66
N THR A 6 -3.81 -2.83 9.95
CA THR A 6 -3.52 -1.88 11.02
C THR A 6 -2.02 -1.81 11.25
N ASN A 7 -1.49 -0.59 11.30
CA ASN A 7 -0.08 -0.30 11.53
C ASN A 7 0.05 0.54 12.79
N LYS A 8 0.99 0.17 13.66
CA LYS A 8 1.44 0.99 14.79
C LYS A 8 2.93 1.25 14.62
N VAL A 9 3.31 2.52 14.50
CA VAL A 9 4.69 2.97 14.29
C VAL A 9 5.15 3.69 15.55
N SER A 10 6.34 3.36 16.03
CA SER A 10 6.97 3.99 17.19
C SER A 10 8.34 4.52 16.84
N ALA A 11 8.56 5.81 17.09
CA ALA A 11 9.81 6.53 16.85
C ALA A 11 9.81 7.88 17.61
N PRO A 12 10.96 8.58 17.71
CA PRO A 12 10.98 9.94 18.25
C PRO A 12 10.02 10.88 17.53
N LYS A 13 9.49 11.86 18.25
CA LYS A 13 8.48 12.82 17.77
C LYS A 13 8.89 13.51 16.47
N GLU A 14 10.13 13.97 16.37
CA GLU A 14 10.69 14.64 15.20
C GLU A 14 10.72 13.75 13.95
N VAL A 15 10.84 12.44 14.15
CA VAL A 15 10.75 11.45 13.07
C VAL A 15 9.31 11.36 12.61
N LEU A 16 8.38 11.05 13.52
CA LEU A 16 6.97 10.85 13.20
C LEU A 16 6.32 12.10 12.58
N GLN A 17 6.72 13.30 13.02
CA GLN A 17 6.25 14.58 12.48
C GLN A 17 6.51 14.70 10.97
N SER A 18 7.52 14.01 10.42
CA SER A 18 7.80 14.02 8.97
C SER A 18 6.76 13.30 8.13
N LEU A 19 5.90 12.49 8.75
CA LEU A 19 4.79 11.81 8.08
C LEU A 19 3.46 12.57 8.25
N ILE A 20 3.45 13.66 9.01
CA ILE A 20 2.27 14.44 9.32
C ILE A 20 2.20 15.69 8.43
N ASN A 21 1.08 15.86 7.73
CA ASN A 21 0.85 17.03 6.88
C ASN A 21 0.40 18.26 7.69
N THR A 22 0.13 19.37 7.01
CA THR A 22 -0.30 20.64 7.62
C THR A 22 -1.66 20.58 8.31
N GLU A 23 -2.47 19.57 8.01
CA GLU A 23 -3.77 19.33 8.67
C GLU A 23 -3.63 18.44 9.91
N GLY A 24 -2.40 18.05 10.29
CA GLY A 24 -2.16 17.16 11.43
C GLY A 24 -2.48 15.69 11.12
N ARG A 25 -2.57 15.31 9.83
CA ARG A 25 -2.90 13.96 9.40
C ARG A 25 -1.70 13.20 8.85
N ILE A 26 -1.68 11.89 9.01
CA ILE A 26 -0.70 11.01 8.38
C ILE A 26 -0.91 11.06 6.87
N ASP A 27 0.15 11.36 6.14
CA ASP A 27 0.08 11.55 4.69
C ASP A 27 1.38 11.11 4.02
N PHE A 28 1.30 10.01 3.26
CA PHE A 28 2.45 9.45 2.56
C PHE A 28 3.04 10.39 1.51
N ASN A 29 2.27 11.38 1.02
CA ASN A 29 2.77 12.38 0.09
C ASN A 29 3.83 13.30 0.71
N THR A 30 3.93 13.38 2.04
CA THR A 30 4.99 14.14 2.73
C THR A 30 6.39 13.57 2.49
N LEU A 31 6.48 12.30 2.10
CA LEU A 31 7.73 11.61 1.81
C LEU A 31 7.84 11.17 0.35
N ILE A 32 6.75 10.62 -0.20
CA ILE A 32 6.72 10.02 -1.54
C ILE A 32 5.48 10.55 -2.27
N THR A 33 5.63 11.65 -3.00
CA THR A 33 4.52 12.35 -3.66
C THR A 33 4.27 11.85 -5.08
N PHE A 34 3.00 11.68 -5.46
CA PHE A 34 2.64 11.52 -6.87
C PHE A 34 2.72 12.87 -7.60
N ALA A 35 3.71 13.05 -8.48
CA ALA A 35 3.89 14.28 -9.25
C ALA A 35 2.91 14.41 -10.45
N GLY A 36 2.12 13.37 -10.74
CA GLY A 36 1.14 13.38 -11.81
C GLY A 36 -0.19 14.01 -11.39
N SER A 37 -1.18 13.95 -12.27
CA SER A 37 -2.54 14.41 -11.99
C SER A 37 -3.55 13.37 -12.45
N PHE A 38 -4.52 13.08 -11.59
CA PHE A 38 -5.63 12.19 -11.91
C PHE A 38 -6.88 12.63 -11.13
N PRO A 39 -7.69 13.56 -11.66
CA PRO A 39 -8.81 14.17 -10.94
C PRO A 39 -10.06 13.28 -10.83
N TRP A 40 -10.09 12.13 -11.49
CA TRP A 40 -11.23 11.21 -11.44
C TRP A 40 -11.21 10.36 -10.17
N LYS A 41 -12.41 10.02 -9.68
CA LYS A 41 -12.61 9.16 -8.50
C LYS A 41 -12.42 7.67 -8.79
N GLY A 42 -12.42 7.30 -10.06
CA GLY A 42 -12.30 5.92 -10.53
C GLY A 42 -11.40 5.85 -11.76
N ILE A 43 -10.90 4.65 -12.03
CA ILE A 43 -10.07 4.33 -13.18
C ILE A 43 -10.95 3.56 -14.15
N ASP A 44 -11.13 4.07 -15.35
CA ASP A 44 -11.86 3.36 -16.39
C ASP A 44 -10.96 2.30 -17.04
N SER A 45 -11.43 1.05 -17.04
CA SER A 45 -10.65 -0.08 -17.53
C SER A 45 -10.44 -0.05 -19.05
N ALA A 46 -11.35 0.52 -19.84
CA ALA A 46 -11.17 0.62 -21.29
C ALA A 46 -10.13 1.68 -21.65
N ALA A 47 -10.14 2.81 -20.93
CA ALA A 47 -9.12 3.84 -21.01
C ALA A 47 -7.72 3.30 -20.65
N GLU A 48 -7.62 2.57 -19.52
CA GLU A 48 -6.38 1.94 -19.06
C GLU A 48 -5.85 0.93 -20.09
N GLN A 49 -6.70 0.04 -20.61
CA GLN A 49 -6.30 -0.94 -21.64
C GLN A 49 -5.75 -0.25 -22.91
N CYS A 50 -6.38 0.85 -23.35
CA CYS A 50 -5.87 1.63 -24.47
C CYS A 50 -4.49 2.23 -24.15
N ALA A 51 -4.29 2.75 -22.93
CA ALA A 51 -3.02 3.30 -22.48
C ALA A 51 -1.92 2.23 -22.42
N GLU A 52 -2.24 1.04 -21.92
CA GLU A 52 -1.33 -0.11 -21.88
C GLU A 52 -0.91 -0.56 -23.28
N VAL A 53 -1.86 -0.65 -24.23
CA VAL A 53 -1.57 -1.06 -25.61
C VAL A 53 -0.64 -0.07 -26.31
N ILE A 54 -0.96 1.22 -26.29
CA ILE A 54 -0.17 2.23 -27.03
C ILE A 54 1.21 2.46 -26.41
N SER A 55 1.36 2.23 -25.10
CA SER A 55 2.65 2.34 -24.41
C SER A 55 3.49 1.07 -24.47
N GLY A 56 2.95 -0.03 -25.01
CA GLY A 56 3.64 -1.32 -25.04
C GLY A 56 3.88 -1.91 -23.65
N GLN A 57 2.97 -1.67 -22.70
CA GLN A 57 3.07 -2.18 -21.34
C GLN A 57 3.19 -3.72 -21.37
N PRO A 58 4.18 -4.34 -20.70
CA PRO A 58 4.31 -5.79 -20.68
C PRO A 58 3.07 -6.46 -20.07
N LEU A 59 2.85 -7.72 -20.47
CA LEU A 59 1.89 -8.59 -19.81
C LEU A 59 2.46 -9.05 -18.47
N ASN A 60 1.58 -9.46 -17.56
CA ASN A 60 1.93 -10.07 -16.29
C ASN A 60 2.74 -11.36 -16.51
N GLU A 61 3.64 -11.69 -15.59
CA GLU A 61 4.46 -12.90 -15.67
C GLU A 61 3.64 -14.19 -15.47
N HIS A 62 2.52 -14.12 -14.73
CA HIS A 62 1.67 -15.27 -14.47
C HIS A 62 0.84 -15.63 -15.72
N PRO A 63 0.93 -16.87 -16.27
CA PRO A 63 0.35 -17.20 -17.58
C PRO A 63 -1.16 -16.95 -17.70
N LEU A 64 -1.93 -17.25 -16.65
CA LEU A 64 -3.39 -17.01 -16.67
C LEU A 64 -3.72 -15.51 -16.68
N ILE A 65 -2.96 -14.70 -15.94
CA ILE A 65 -3.19 -13.25 -15.89
C ILE A 65 -2.76 -12.64 -17.23
N ALA A 66 -1.62 -13.09 -17.77
CA ALA A 66 -1.13 -12.67 -19.09
C ALA A 66 -2.16 -12.94 -20.19
N SER A 67 -2.77 -14.13 -20.20
CA SER A 67 -3.81 -14.49 -21.19
C SER A 67 -5.05 -13.60 -21.07
N LEU A 68 -5.48 -13.28 -19.85
CA LEU A 68 -6.62 -12.38 -19.63
C LEU A 68 -6.29 -10.95 -20.08
N GLN A 69 -5.12 -10.43 -19.72
CA GLN A 69 -4.66 -9.11 -20.16
C GLN A 69 -4.54 -9.04 -21.68
N GLN A 70 -3.98 -10.07 -22.32
CA GLN A 70 -3.88 -10.14 -23.78
C GLN A 70 -5.26 -10.09 -24.42
N SER A 71 -6.20 -10.90 -23.92
CA SER A 71 -7.59 -10.90 -24.41
C SER A 71 -8.26 -9.54 -24.25
N ASN A 72 -8.09 -8.88 -23.11
CA ASN A 72 -8.67 -7.56 -22.86
C ASN A 72 -8.08 -6.50 -23.81
N ARG A 73 -6.76 -6.53 -24.00
CA ARG A 73 -6.03 -5.57 -24.83
C ARG A 73 -6.26 -5.76 -26.34
N GLN A 74 -6.62 -6.96 -26.81
CA GLN A 74 -6.89 -7.22 -28.24
C GLN A 74 -8.05 -6.37 -28.79
N GLY A 75 -9.05 -6.05 -27.97
CA GLY A 75 -10.21 -5.24 -28.37
C GLY A 75 -10.06 -3.73 -28.11
N ALA A 76 -8.93 -3.29 -27.54
CA ALA A 76 -8.77 -1.92 -27.11
C ALA A 76 -8.65 -0.97 -28.32
N ASN A 77 -9.55 0.02 -28.38
CA ASN A 77 -9.53 1.05 -29.41
C ASN A 77 -9.95 2.39 -28.80
N ALA A 78 -9.02 3.34 -28.76
CA ALA A 78 -9.24 4.66 -28.18
C ALA A 78 -10.37 5.45 -28.88
N LEU A 79 -10.68 5.15 -30.15
CA LEU A 79 -11.77 5.81 -30.90
C LEU A 79 -13.17 5.35 -30.48
N ASN A 80 -13.27 4.26 -29.70
CA ASN A 80 -14.54 3.77 -29.17
C ASN A 80 -14.82 4.28 -27.74
N LEU A 81 -13.88 5.02 -27.15
CA LEU A 81 -14.03 5.59 -25.81
C LEU A 81 -15.02 6.75 -25.85
N ASN A 82 -15.82 6.89 -24.78
CA ASN A 82 -16.57 8.13 -24.57
C ASN A 82 -15.64 9.27 -24.11
N ASP A 83 -16.15 10.50 -24.03
CA ASP A 83 -15.34 11.68 -23.72
C ASP A 83 -14.56 11.56 -22.39
N GLU A 84 -15.19 11.06 -21.32
CA GLU A 84 -14.52 10.90 -20.02
C GLU A 84 -13.41 9.84 -20.09
N GLN A 85 -13.71 8.71 -20.71
CA GLN A 85 -12.75 7.62 -20.90
C GLN A 85 -11.56 8.07 -21.76
N PHE A 86 -11.82 8.85 -22.80
CA PHE A 86 -10.78 9.39 -23.66
C PHE A 86 -9.87 10.37 -22.91
N GLU A 87 -10.43 11.25 -22.07
CA GLU A 87 -9.63 12.14 -21.24
C GLU A 87 -8.82 11.39 -20.18
N GLN A 88 -9.38 10.35 -19.56
CA GLN A 88 -8.62 9.46 -18.68
C GLN A 88 -7.45 8.81 -19.43
N PHE A 89 -7.70 8.25 -20.61
CA PHE A 89 -6.66 7.64 -21.47
C PHE A 89 -5.53 8.63 -21.78
N VAL A 90 -5.86 9.84 -22.23
CA VAL A 90 -4.86 10.88 -22.53
C VAL A 90 -4.09 11.29 -21.27
N GLN A 91 -4.77 11.45 -20.15
CA GLN A 91 -4.12 11.82 -18.89
C GLN A 91 -3.20 10.71 -18.37
N MET A 92 -3.57 9.44 -18.54
CA MET A 92 -2.70 8.30 -18.22
C MET A 92 -1.41 8.33 -19.02
N LEU A 93 -1.45 8.68 -20.31
CA LEU A 93 -0.24 8.83 -21.12
C LEU A 93 0.62 10.02 -20.67
N ARG A 94 -0.01 11.14 -20.30
CA ARG A 94 0.70 12.30 -19.73
C ARG A 94 1.42 11.92 -18.43
N ASN A 95 0.74 11.22 -17.53
CA ASN A 95 1.30 10.73 -16.27
C ASN A 95 2.41 9.70 -16.54
N LYS A 96 2.17 8.71 -17.41
CA LYS A 96 3.17 7.66 -17.72
C LYS A 96 4.49 8.24 -18.19
N ARG A 97 4.43 9.28 -19.03
CA ARG A 97 5.62 10.00 -19.49
C ARG A 97 6.32 10.82 -18.39
N LEU A 98 5.55 11.37 -17.46
CA LEU A 98 6.07 12.24 -16.40
C LEU A 98 6.64 11.45 -15.21
N THR A 99 5.93 10.41 -14.78
CA THR A 99 6.18 9.72 -13.50
C THR A 99 6.48 8.23 -13.66
N GLY A 100 6.26 7.65 -14.84
CA GLY A 100 6.34 6.20 -15.04
C GLY A 100 5.06 5.44 -14.66
N HIS A 101 4.02 6.12 -14.16
CA HIS A 101 2.75 5.52 -13.72
C HIS A 101 1.55 6.11 -14.47
N PHE A 102 0.54 5.30 -14.75
CA PHE A 102 -0.67 5.77 -15.45
C PHE A 102 -1.54 6.67 -14.57
N HIS A 103 -1.72 6.32 -13.30
CA HIS A 103 -2.58 7.04 -12.37
C HIS A 103 -2.16 6.80 -10.92
N THR A 104 -2.91 7.38 -9.99
CA THR A 104 -2.62 7.36 -8.55
C THR A 104 -2.55 5.95 -7.97
N LEU A 105 -3.43 5.03 -8.38
CA LEU A 105 -3.40 3.63 -7.88
C LEU A 105 -2.14 2.86 -8.30
N ASP A 106 -1.74 2.93 -9.58
CA ASP A 106 -0.50 2.34 -10.09
C ASP A 106 0.70 2.89 -9.31
N PHE A 107 0.75 4.22 -9.15
CA PHE A 107 1.79 4.86 -8.35
C PHE A 107 1.79 4.39 -6.89
N ALA A 108 0.63 4.38 -6.21
CA ALA A 108 0.54 4.03 -4.79
C ALA A 108 0.98 2.59 -4.55
N ASN A 109 0.53 1.65 -5.37
CA ASN A 109 0.96 0.26 -5.28
C ASN A 109 2.48 0.11 -5.42
N ALA A 110 3.07 0.80 -6.39
CA ALA A 110 4.50 0.69 -6.67
C ALA A 110 5.39 1.43 -5.66
N ASN A 111 4.93 2.57 -5.14
CA ASN A 111 5.77 3.52 -4.39
C ASN A 111 5.41 3.63 -2.91
N TRP A 112 4.18 3.29 -2.51
CA TRP A 112 3.77 3.19 -1.12
C TRP A 112 3.61 1.74 -0.66
N GLY A 113 3.42 0.81 -1.60
CA GLY A 113 3.12 -0.59 -1.32
C GLY A 113 1.64 -0.86 -1.05
N THR A 114 0.82 0.18 -0.92
CA THR A 114 -0.58 0.12 -0.53
C THR A 114 -1.49 0.71 -1.60
N LYS A 115 -2.78 0.35 -1.58
CA LYS A 115 -3.76 0.90 -2.53
C LYS A 115 -3.94 2.41 -2.41
N TRP A 116 -3.99 2.87 -1.16
CA TRP A 116 -4.36 4.22 -0.76
C TRP A 116 -3.44 4.69 0.36
N ASN A 117 -3.55 5.98 0.66
CA ASN A 117 -2.90 6.62 1.80
C ASN A 117 -3.46 6.06 3.13
N ALA A 118 -2.87 6.46 4.26
CA ALA A 118 -3.36 6.10 5.59
C ALA A 118 -4.83 6.53 5.80
N CYS A 119 -5.60 5.68 6.47
CA CYS A 119 -6.94 5.97 6.98
C CYS A 119 -7.07 5.55 8.45
N ASP A 120 -8.22 5.82 9.07
CA ASP A 120 -8.53 5.43 10.47
C ASP A 120 -7.36 5.67 11.44
N GLN A 121 -6.84 6.89 11.35
CA GLN A 121 -5.58 7.31 11.96
C GLN A 121 -5.78 7.95 13.33
N ASP A 122 -4.87 7.64 14.23
CA ASP A 122 -4.77 8.16 15.59
C ASP A 122 -3.29 8.48 15.88
N PRO A 123 -2.79 9.65 15.45
CA PRO A 123 -1.41 10.07 15.67
C PRO A 123 -1.21 10.63 17.09
N ASP A 124 -0.36 9.99 17.90
CA ASP A 124 0.07 10.50 19.21
C ASP A 124 1.58 10.77 19.21
N LEU A 125 1.90 11.96 18.69
CA LEU A 125 3.28 12.42 18.56
C LEU A 125 3.99 12.62 19.91
N GLU A 126 3.25 12.90 20.99
CA GLU A 126 3.85 13.12 22.31
C GLU A 126 4.26 11.79 22.97
N SER A 127 3.47 10.72 22.79
CA SER A 127 3.88 9.38 23.22
C SER A 127 4.87 8.71 22.25
N GLY A 128 5.12 9.32 21.09
CA GLY A 128 6.01 8.78 20.08
C GLY A 128 5.40 7.61 19.33
N THR A 129 4.09 7.63 19.10
CA THR A 129 3.36 6.57 18.40
C THR A 129 2.40 7.09 17.33
N LEU A 130 2.27 6.37 16.22
CA LEU A 130 1.23 6.57 15.21
C LEU A 130 0.45 5.27 15.04
N LYS A 131 -0.88 5.32 15.07
CA LYS A 131 -1.74 4.21 14.64
C LYS A 131 -2.52 4.62 13.39
N PHE A 132 -2.59 3.74 12.40
CA PHE A 132 -3.40 3.96 11.19
C PHE A 132 -3.62 2.67 10.42
N ASP A 133 -4.65 2.66 9.57
CA ASP A 133 -4.95 1.56 8.67
C ASP A 133 -4.50 1.86 7.23
N THR A 134 -4.13 0.81 6.51
CA THR A 134 -3.79 0.85 5.09
C THR A 134 -4.46 -0.29 4.34
N ALA A 135 -4.80 -0.05 3.09
CA ALA A 135 -5.36 -1.08 2.22
C ALA A 135 -4.25 -2.02 1.72
N TRP A 136 -4.49 -3.34 1.88
CA TRP A 136 -3.74 -4.50 1.38
C TRP A 136 -2.41 -4.86 2.07
N SER A 137 -1.66 -3.89 2.61
CA SER A 137 -0.32 -4.18 3.14
C SER A 137 0.16 -3.11 4.12
N CYS A 138 1.23 -3.43 4.85
CA CYS A 138 2.03 -2.42 5.55
C CYS A 138 2.77 -1.54 4.51
N PRO A 139 2.81 -0.19 4.67
CA PRO A 139 3.41 0.72 3.70
C PRO A 139 4.96 0.75 3.80
N GLU A 140 5.60 -0.39 3.59
CA GLU A 140 7.05 -0.56 3.75
C GLU A 140 7.90 0.49 3.01
N PRO A 141 7.66 0.82 1.72
CA PRO A 141 8.39 1.88 1.03
C PRO A 141 8.34 3.23 1.74
N VAL A 142 7.19 3.61 2.30
CA VAL A 142 7.00 4.87 3.04
C VAL A 142 7.81 4.83 4.34
N LEU A 143 7.78 3.70 5.04
CA LEU A 143 8.55 3.49 6.27
C LEU A 143 10.06 3.53 6.01
N LYS A 144 10.53 2.96 4.90
CA LYS A 144 11.93 3.10 4.46
C LYS A 144 12.30 4.54 4.19
N ALA A 145 11.46 5.28 3.43
CA ALA A 145 11.71 6.69 3.15
C ALA A 145 11.77 7.53 4.44
N LEU A 146 10.90 7.23 5.42
CA LEU A 146 10.92 7.85 6.73
C LEU A 146 12.22 7.56 7.48
N SER A 147 12.65 6.30 7.51
CA SER A 147 13.90 5.88 8.15
C SER A 147 15.14 6.47 7.46
N ALA A 148 15.15 6.57 6.13
CA ALA A 148 16.24 7.18 5.37
C ALA A 148 16.37 8.68 5.64
N LYS A 149 15.24 9.37 5.83
CA LYS A 149 15.22 10.80 6.20
C LYS A 149 15.78 11.06 7.60
N HIS A 150 15.70 10.06 8.49
CA HIS A 150 16.16 10.14 9.89
C HIS A 150 17.13 9.01 10.23
N PRO A 151 18.35 9.00 9.65
CA PRO A 151 19.22 7.82 9.67
C PRO A 151 19.73 7.42 11.06
N GLU A 152 19.75 8.35 12.01
CA GLU A 152 20.17 8.11 13.39
C GLU A 152 19.12 7.38 14.22
N ALA A 153 17.84 7.51 13.86
CA ALA A 153 16.73 6.94 14.61
C ALA A 153 16.43 5.49 14.18
N GLU A 154 16.07 4.66 15.15
CA GLU A 154 15.42 3.38 14.90
C GLU A 154 13.90 3.60 14.88
N ILE A 155 13.23 3.05 13.86
CA ILE A 155 11.77 3.06 13.73
C ILE A 155 11.29 1.63 13.96
N CYS A 156 10.38 1.44 14.91
CA CYS A 156 9.73 0.16 15.17
C CYS A 156 8.30 0.18 14.61
N VAL A 157 7.89 -0.90 13.95
CA VAL A 157 6.56 -1.03 13.38
C VAL A 157 5.99 -2.38 13.76
N VAL A 158 4.76 -2.41 14.25
CA VAL A 158 3.96 -3.63 14.34
C VAL A 158 2.73 -3.45 13.47
N TYR A 159 2.38 -4.48 12.71
CA TYR A 159 1.23 -4.43 11.81
C TYR A 159 0.48 -5.75 11.80
N ALA A 160 -0.82 -5.69 11.55
CA ALA A 160 -1.66 -6.86 11.40
C ALA A 160 -2.83 -6.62 10.45
N ASP A 161 -3.05 -7.59 9.57
CA ASP A 161 -4.20 -7.65 8.68
C ASP A 161 -5.48 -8.04 9.45
N GLU A 162 -6.63 -7.69 8.90
CA GLU A 162 -7.94 -8.16 9.39
C GLU A 162 -8.18 -9.64 9.12
N ASP A 163 -7.49 -10.24 8.14
CA ASP A 163 -7.33 -11.69 8.01
C ASP A 163 -6.38 -12.21 9.09
N ILE A 164 -6.94 -12.43 10.29
CA ILE A 164 -6.20 -12.70 11.53
C ILE A 164 -5.15 -13.81 11.37
N GLY A 165 -3.91 -13.47 11.74
CA GLY A 165 -2.75 -14.36 11.73
C GLY A 165 -2.02 -14.50 10.39
N SER A 166 -2.47 -13.78 9.35
CA SER A 166 -1.74 -13.60 8.10
C SER A 166 -1.35 -12.13 7.89
N ASN A 167 -0.33 -11.87 7.08
CA ASN A 167 0.11 -10.52 6.72
C ASN A 167 0.25 -9.59 7.95
N CYS A 168 0.86 -10.14 9.00
CA CYS A 168 1.15 -9.47 10.25
C CYS A 168 2.59 -9.69 10.67
N GLY A 169 3.16 -8.77 11.45
CA GLY A 169 4.54 -8.88 11.90
C GLY A 169 5.07 -7.65 12.63
N THR A 170 6.35 -7.75 12.98
CA THR A 170 7.16 -6.69 13.59
C THR A 170 8.35 -6.38 12.70
N LEU A 171 8.55 -5.10 12.39
CA LEU A 171 9.64 -4.58 11.59
C LEU A 171 10.45 -3.57 12.40
N LYS A 172 11.76 -3.52 12.17
CA LYS A 172 12.59 -2.39 12.60
C LYS A 172 13.42 -1.86 11.45
N LEU A 173 13.47 -0.54 11.34
CA LEU A 173 14.18 0.16 10.29
C LEU A 173 15.20 1.13 10.86
N LYS A 174 16.37 1.23 10.22
CA LYS A 174 17.38 2.25 10.50
C LYS A 174 18.07 2.66 9.21
N ALA A 175 18.26 3.98 9.02
CA ALA A 175 18.89 4.55 7.83
C ALA A 175 18.33 4.04 6.48
N GLY A 176 17.02 3.79 6.43
CA GLY A 176 16.33 3.35 5.21
C GLY A 176 16.31 1.84 4.98
N GLU A 177 16.95 1.06 5.85
CA GLU A 177 17.07 -0.39 5.71
C GLU A 177 16.37 -1.14 6.84
N PHE A 178 15.92 -2.36 6.55
CA PHE A 178 15.38 -3.26 7.57
C PHE A 178 16.52 -3.88 8.38
N VAL A 179 16.56 -3.60 9.67
CA VAL A 179 17.53 -4.20 10.60
C VAL A 179 16.94 -5.38 11.38
N PHE A 180 15.61 -5.53 11.38
CA PHE A 180 14.91 -6.66 11.97
C PHE A 180 13.56 -6.90 11.27
N ARG A 181 13.19 -8.18 11.15
CA ARG A 181 11.89 -8.66 10.66
C ARG A 181 11.50 -9.96 11.38
N ASP A 182 10.32 -9.98 11.98
CA ASP A 182 9.60 -11.20 12.38
C ASP A 182 8.16 -11.08 11.87
N GLU A 183 7.83 -11.85 10.84
CA GLU A 183 6.58 -11.72 10.09
C GLU A 183 5.95 -13.09 9.88
N SER A 184 4.62 -13.13 9.89
CA SER A 184 3.83 -14.30 9.50
C SER A 184 4.22 -14.78 8.10
N ARG A 185 4.25 -16.11 7.93
CA ARG A 185 4.41 -16.73 6.62
C ARG A 185 3.03 -17.00 6.02
N GLY A 186 2.96 -17.43 4.77
CA GLY A 186 1.69 -17.83 4.17
C GLY A 186 0.99 -18.87 5.05
N TRP A 187 -0.27 -18.63 5.41
CA TRP A 187 -1.05 -19.41 6.39
C TRP A 187 -0.89 -20.93 6.25
N HIS A 188 -1.04 -21.45 5.03
CA HIS A 188 -0.94 -22.87 4.72
C HIS A 188 0.47 -23.48 4.84
N LYS A 189 1.49 -22.65 5.09
CA LYS A 189 2.88 -23.07 5.32
C LYS A 189 3.27 -23.04 6.80
N MET A 190 2.39 -22.59 7.68
CA MET A 190 2.62 -22.52 9.12
C MET A 190 2.09 -23.76 9.82
N SER A 191 2.77 -24.20 10.87
CA SER A 191 2.25 -25.16 11.84
C SER A 191 1.10 -24.58 12.65
N LYS A 192 0.34 -25.42 13.37
CA LYS A 192 -0.75 -24.94 14.23
C LYS A 192 -0.27 -23.99 15.32
N ASP A 193 0.83 -24.32 15.99
CA ASP A 193 1.43 -23.47 17.03
C ASP A 193 1.86 -22.09 16.47
N GLU A 194 2.37 -22.06 15.23
CA GLU A 194 2.70 -20.80 14.54
C GLU A 194 1.46 -20.00 14.18
N GLN A 195 0.39 -20.67 13.72
CA GLN A 195 -0.90 -20.03 13.45
C GLN A 195 -1.47 -19.39 14.72
N GLU A 196 -1.53 -20.14 15.82
CA GLU A 196 -2.00 -19.65 17.13
C GLU A 196 -1.17 -18.45 17.61
N LYS A 197 0.17 -18.51 17.49
CA LYS A 197 1.07 -17.38 17.80
C LYS A 197 0.66 -16.13 17.02
N TRP A 198 0.51 -16.24 15.70
CA TRP A 198 0.25 -15.09 14.84
C TRP A 198 -1.18 -14.58 14.93
N GLN A 199 -2.15 -15.45 15.23
CA GLN A 199 -3.52 -15.03 15.54
C GLN A 199 -3.54 -14.19 16.83
N ALA A 200 -2.93 -14.68 17.91
CA ALA A 200 -2.84 -13.93 19.17
C ALA A 200 -2.14 -12.58 18.98
N PHE A 201 -1.03 -12.56 18.23
CA PHE A 201 -0.33 -11.33 17.86
C PHE A 201 -1.24 -10.36 17.07
N ALA A 202 -1.97 -10.86 16.07
CA ALA A 202 -2.85 -10.02 15.26
C ALA A 202 -3.99 -9.43 16.09
N TYR A 203 -4.64 -10.21 16.96
CA TYR A 203 -5.66 -9.71 17.88
C TYR A 203 -5.14 -8.57 18.77
N GLU A 204 -3.93 -8.71 19.34
CA GLU A 204 -3.29 -7.66 20.15
C GLU A 204 -3.03 -6.38 19.34
N VAL A 205 -2.52 -6.52 18.11
CA VAL A 205 -2.27 -5.37 17.23
C VAL A 205 -3.58 -4.68 16.83
N LYS A 206 -4.62 -5.43 16.44
CA LYS A 206 -5.92 -4.86 16.08
C LYS A 206 -6.66 -4.28 17.30
N GLY A 207 -6.41 -4.80 18.50
CA GLY A 207 -7.15 -4.49 19.71
C GLY A 207 -8.55 -5.10 19.70
N TRP A 208 -8.67 -6.30 19.11
CA TRP A 208 -9.91 -7.05 19.01
C TRP A 208 -9.92 -8.20 20.02
N ASP A 209 -11.09 -8.56 20.51
CA ASP A 209 -11.24 -9.76 21.31
C ASP A 209 -11.19 -11.00 20.40
N PRO A 210 -10.55 -12.11 20.84
CA PRO A 210 -10.58 -13.36 20.10
C PRO A 210 -12.02 -13.81 19.84
N GLU A 211 -12.33 -14.17 18.60
CA GLU A 211 -13.63 -14.76 18.31
C GLU A 211 -13.72 -16.13 19.00
N PRO A 212 -14.85 -16.46 19.65
CA PRO A 212 -15.02 -17.79 20.23
C PRO A 212 -14.94 -18.84 19.10
N ASP A 213 -14.20 -19.92 19.33
CA ASP A 213 -14.15 -21.06 18.41
C ASP A 213 -15.58 -21.54 18.16
N ASN A 214 -16.04 -21.39 16.91
CA ASN A 214 -17.25 -22.07 16.45
C ASN A 214 -16.87 -23.52 16.15
N ASP A 215 -16.93 -24.37 17.17
CA ASP A 215 -16.88 -25.84 17.05
C ASP A 215 -18.00 -26.40 16.14
#